data_AF-A0A7V5S745-F1
#
_entry.id   AF-A0A7V5S745-F1
#
_cell.length_a   1.000
_cell.length_b   1.000
_cell.length_c   1.000
_cell.angle_alpha   90.00
_cell.angle_beta   90.00
_cell.angle_gamma   90.00
#
_symmetry.space_group_name_H-M   'P 1'
#
loop_
_entity.id
_entity.type
_entity.pdbx_description
1 polymer ?
#
loop_
_entity_poly.entity_id
_entity_poly.type
_entity_poly.pdbx_seq_one_letter_code
_entity_poly.pdbx_strand_id
1 'polypeptide(L)'
;MGISGYTIGNGAFFRGLQYLPATTVSFVLNLTPVLVLGASLLWLREIPTGLQVLGVIVALAGGALFFSPGLNAGELAGLIVVGIGLIAFALFSILGRAIARDQETDTLTLTIVPLAAGGRLLLVGAAPLEGIPAFSVSGGGIVLWLALVNTALAYVLYNRALRVLTVLEINMLLNLFHQISTVSSWTLYIVRLLL
;
A
#
# COMPACT_ATOMS: atom_id res chain seq x y z
N MET A 1 -2.91 -14.12 -3.89
CA MET A 1 -3.20 -12.68 -4.07
C MET A 1 -4.08 -12.09 -2.99
N GLY A 2 -5.36 -12.49 -2.90
CA GLY A 2 -6.27 -11.85 -1.94
C GLY A 2 -5.77 -11.93 -0.50
N ILE A 3 -5.23 -13.09 -0.10
CA ILE A 3 -4.64 -13.30 1.23
C ILE A 3 -3.40 -12.42 1.44
N SER A 4 -2.52 -12.30 0.44
CA SER A 4 -1.27 -11.55 0.60
C SER A 4 -1.52 -10.05 0.75
N GLY A 5 -2.20 -9.42 -0.21
CA GLY A 5 -2.43 -7.97 -0.17
C GLY A 5 -3.49 -7.56 0.84
N TYR A 6 -4.65 -8.24 0.82
CA TYR A 6 -5.82 -7.74 1.54
C TYR A 6 -5.94 -8.24 2.96
N THR A 7 -5.49 -9.47 3.26
CA THR A 7 -5.50 -9.97 4.64
C THR A 7 -4.20 -9.61 5.34
N ILE A 8 -3.06 -10.09 4.83
CA ILE A 8 -1.76 -9.90 5.48
C ILE A 8 -1.29 -8.45 5.33
N GLY A 9 -1.33 -7.90 4.11
CA GLY A 9 -0.91 -6.53 3.81
C GLY A 9 -1.67 -5.48 4.62
N ASN A 10 -2.97 -5.37 4.38
CA ASN A 10 -3.81 -4.40 5.10
C ASN A 10 -3.86 -4.66 6.60
N GLY A 11 -3.96 -5.93 7.04
CA GLY A 11 -3.96 -6.27 8.46
C GLY A 11 -2.67 -5.84 9.17
N ALA A 12 -1.52 -6.05 8.53
CA ALA A 12 -0.25 -5.58 9.04
C ALA A 12 -0.15 -4.06 9.06
N PHE A 13 -0.64 -3.34 8.05
CA PHE A 13 -0.64 -1.88 8.08
C PHE A 13 -1.52 -1.31 9.18
N PHE A 14 -2.73 -1.86 9.39
CA PHE A 14 -3.61 -1.44 10.48
C PHE A 14 -3.01 -1.74 11.86
N ARG A 15 -2.38 -2.90 12.02
CA ARG A 15 -1.65 -3.23 13.25
C ARG A 15 -0.43 -2.35 13.46
N GLY A 16 0.31 -2.03 12.40
CA GLY A 16 1.48 -1.15 12.43
C GLY A 16 1.14 0.25 12.94
N LEU A 17 -0.04 0.77 12.59
CA LEU A 17 -0.54 2.07 13.07
C LEU A 17 -0.80 2.11 14.58
N GLN A 18 -0.85 0.96 15.28
CA GLN A 18 -0.93 0.92 16.75
C GLN A 18 0.44 1.21 17.40
N TYR A 19 1.53 1.05 16.65
CA TYR A 19 2.92 1.21 17.14
C TYR A 19 3.65 2.39 16.51
N LEU A 20 3.20 2.85 15.33
CA LEU A 20 3.87 3.87 14.54
C LEU A 20 2.93 5.03 14.20
N PRO A 21 3.43 6.28 14.20
CA PRO A 21 2.72 7.39 13.59
C PRO A 21 2.39 7.13 12.12
N ALA A 22 1.25 7.64 11.65
CA ALA A 22 0.84 7.52 10.26
C ALA A 22 1.88 8.07 9.27
N THR A 23 2.64 9.10 9.67
CA THR A 23 3.75 9.65 8.88
C THR A 23 4.86 8.63 8.66
N THR A 24 5.23 7.86 9.70
CA THR A 24 6.26 6.82 9.61
C THR A 24 5.77 5.65 8.75
N VAL A 25 4.52 5.23 8.90
CA VAL A 25 3.94 4.18 8.04
C VAL A 25 3.95 4.63 6.58
N SER A 26 3.46 5.83 6.28
CA SER A 26 3.49 6.38 4.92
C SER A 26 4.92 6.49 4.37
N PHE A 27 5.91 6.87 5.18
CA PHE A 27 7.31 6.88 4.76
C PHE A 27 7.77 5.49 4.32
N VAL A 28 7.52 4.45 5.13
CA VAL A 28 7.86 3.07 4.81
C VAL A 28 7.14 2.58 3.54
N LEU A 29 5.87 2.97 3.35
CA LEU A 29 5.13 2.66 2.13
C LEU A 29 5.74 3.32 0.87
N ASN A 30 6.34 4.50 0.99
CA ASN A 30 7.06 5.13 -0.13
C ASN A 30 8.34 4.36 -0.53
N LEU A 31 8.79 3.40 0.29
CA LEU A 31 9.87 2.48 -0.06
C LEU A 31 9.39 1.27 -0.88
N THR A 32 8.08 1.14 -1.17
CA THR A 32 7.53 0.05 -2.01
C THR A 32 8.28 -0.11 -3.34
N PRO A 33 8.61 0.96 -4.10
CA PRO A 33 9.34 0.82 -5.36
C PRO A 33 10.70 0.14 -5.18
N VAL A 34 11.37 0.32 -4.04
CA VAL A 34 12.66 -0.32 -3.75
C VAL A 34 12.50 -1.84 -3.64
N LEU A 35 11.49 -2.30 -2.91
CA LEU A 35 11.20 -3.72 -2.78
C LEU A 35 10.70 -4.32 -4.08
N VAL A 36 9.85 -3.61 -4.81
CA VAL A 36 9.37 -4.03 -6.13
C VAL A 36 10.53 -4.13 -7.12
N LEU A 37 11.46 -3.18 -7.13
CA LEU A 37 12.68 -3.22 -7.94
C LEU A 37 13.51 -4.49 -7.66
N GLY A 38 13.76 -4.80 -6.39
CA GLY A 38 14.48 -6.02 -6.01
C GLY A 38 13.74 -7.29 -6.43
N ALA A 39 12.42 -7.32 -6.24
CA ALA A 39 11.60 -8.47 -6.60
C ALA A 39 11.46 -8.64 -8.12
N SER A 40 11.38 -7.55 -8.89
CA SER A 40 11.39 -7.54 -10.36
C SER A 40 12.69 -8.12 -10.91
N LEU A 41 13.84 -7.80 -10.31
CA LEU A 41 15.13 -8.35 -10.72
C LEU A 41 15.21 -9.87 -10.48
N LEU A 42 14.75 -10.34 -9.31
CA LEU A 42 14.82 -11.76 -8.93
C LEU A 42 13.79 -12.63 -9.66
N TRP A 43 12.58 -12.12 -9.87
CA TRP A 43 11.43 -12.94 -10.31
C TRP A 43 11.00 -12.65 -11.75
N LEU A 44 11.05 -11.38 -12.17
CA LEU A 44 10.55 -10.94 -13.48
C LEU A 44 11.66 -10.79 -14.53
N ARG A 45 12.93 -10.85 -14.11
CA ARG A 45 14.13 -10.60 -14.94
C ARG A 45 14.08 -9.24 -15.66
N GLU A 46 13.38 -8.28 -15.07
CA GLU A 46 13.33 -6.91 -15.55
C GLU A 46 14.59 -6.19 -15.05
N ILE A 47 15.42 -5.69 -15.96
CA ILE A 47 16.66 -4.98 -15.59
C ILE A 47 16.28 -3.55 -15.22
N PRO A 48 16.50 -3.13 -13.96
CA PRO A 48 16.15 -1.78 -13.54
C PRO A 48 17.06 -0.75 -14.19
N THR A 49 16.51 0.43 -14.46
CA THR A 49 17.26 1.53 -15.08
C THR A 49 18.19 2.20 -14.06
N GLY A 50 19.28 2.84 -14.52
CA GLY A 50 20.20 3.54 -13.63
C GLY A 50 19.53 4.62 -12.76
N LEU A 51 18.49 5.28 -13.27
CA LEU A 51 17.72 6.26 -12.52
C LEU A 51 16.89 5.64 -11.39
N GLN A 52 16.38 4.42 -11.59
CA GLN A 52 15.67 3.67 -10.54
C GLN A 52 16.62 3.27 -9.41
N VAL A 53 17.83 2.82 -9.74
CA VAL A 53 18.87 2.51 -8.74
C VAL A 53 19.24 3.76 -7.94
N LEU A 54 19.40 4.91 -8.61
CA LEU A 54 19.61 6.18 -7.91
C LEU A 54 18.45 6.53 -6.98
N GLY A 55 17.21 6.33 -7.42
CA GLY A 55 16.02 6.52 -6.60
C GLY A 55 16.01 5.65 -5.33
N VAL A 56 16.44 4.39 -5.43
CA VAL A 56 16.62 3.50 -4.27
C VAL A 56 17.63 4.06 -3.29
N ILE A 57 18.79 4.51 -3.77
CA ILE A 57 19.86 5.07 -2.91
C ILE A 57 19.35 6.31 -2.19
N VAL A 58 18.66 7.22 -2.89
CA VAL A 58 18.07 8.44 -2.31
C VAL A 58 17.02 8.09 -1.27
N ALA A 59 16.16 7.10 -1.53
CA ALA A 59 15.14 6.65 -0.60
C ALA A 59 15.73 6.06 0.69
N LEU A 60 16.80 5.25 0.57
CA LEU A 60 17.53 4.70 1.72
C LEU A 60 18.22 5.81 2.53
N ALA A 61 18.83 6.79 1.87
CA ALA A 61 19.42 7.96 2.52
C ALA A 61 18.36 8.79 3.26
N GLY A 62 17.21 9.02 2.64
CA GLY A 62 16.06 9.67 3.27
C GLY A 62 15.56 8.91 4.50
N GLY A 63 15.56 7.57 4.46
CA GLY A 63 15.22 6.74 5.60
C GLY A 63 16.22 6.85 6.75
N ALA A 64 17.52 6.84 6.45
CA ALA A 64 18.55 7.04 7.45
C ALA A 64 18.43 8.41 8.13
N LEU A 65 18.09 9.47 7.38
CA LEU A 65 17.82 10.80 7.93
C LEU A 65 16.53 10.83 8.76
N PHE A 66 15.46 10.20 8.29
CA PHE A 66 14.16 10.17 8.96
C PHE A 66 14.25 9.49 10.33
N PHE A 67 14.99 8.38 10.43
CA PHE A 67 15.21 7.66 11.69
C PHE A 67 16.48 8.09 12.44
N SER A 68 17.13 9.18 12.03
CA SER A 68 18.30 9.72 12.74
C SER A 68 18.08 10.09 14.21
N PRO A 69 16.87 10.52 14.65
CA PRO A 69 16.60 10.74 16.08
C PRO A 69 16.58 9.45 16.92
N GLY A 70 16.64 8.27 16.28
CA GLY A 70 16.49 6.96 16.92
C GLY A 70 15.05 6.44 16.89
N LEU A 71 14.87 5.24 17.41
CA LEU A 71 13.56 4.58 17.53
C LEU A 71 13.09 4.57 18.98
N ASN A 72 11.83 4.90 19.21
CA ASN A 72 11.17 4.74 20.49
C ASN A 72 10.82 3.27 20.78
N ALA A 73 10.54 2.95 22.04
CA ALA A 73 10.12 1.62 22.44
C ALA A 73 8.83 1.20 21.71
N GLY A 74 8.86 0.04 21.04
CA GLY A 74 7.73 -0.48 20.25
C GLY A 74 7.75 -0.09 18.78
N GLU A 75 8.48 0.95 18.38
CA GLU A 75 8.54 1.37 16.97
C GLU A 75 9.23 0.33 16.09
N LEU A 76 10.26 -0.37 16.60
CA LEU A 76 10.91 -1.46 15.86
C LEU A 76 9.92 -2.60 15.55
N ALA A 77 9.07 -2.96 16.51
CA ALA A 77 8.03 -3.98 16.29
C ALA A 77 7.02 -3.49 15.24
N GLY A 78 6.61 -2.22 15.33
CA GLY A 78 5.79 -1.58 14.31
C GLY A 78 6.42 -1.61 12.91
N LEU A 79 7.72 -1.32 12.79
CA LEU A 79 8.45 -1.35 11.53
C LEU A 79 8.53 -2.76 10.94
N ILE A 80 8.75 -3.78 11.77
CA ILE A 80 8.73 -5.18 11.33
C ILE A 80 7.34 -5.55 10.82
N VAL A 81 6.28 -5.19 11.55
CA VAL A 81 4.90 -5.46 11.15
C VAL A 81 4.56 -4.76 9.83
N VAL A 82 4.85 -3.46 9.70
CA VAL A 82 4.64 -2.73 8.43
C VAL A 82 5.48 -3.32 7.30
N GLY A 83 6.72 -3.73 7.57
CA GLY A 83 7.59 -4.40 6.60
C GLY A 83 6.99 -5.71 6.07
N ILE A 84 6.37 -6.53 6.92
CA ILE A 84 5.61 -7.72 6.51
C ILE A 84 4.47 -7.31 5.58
N GLY A 85 3.73 -6.26 5.93
CA GLY A 85 2.66 -5.75 5.09
C GLY A 85 3.14 -5.30 3.71
N LEU A 86 4.29 -4.64 3.67
CA LEU A 86 4.93 -4.15 2.46
C LEU A 86 5.34 -5.28 1.52
N ILE A 87 5.96 -6.34 2.07
CA ILE A 87 6.32 -7.56 1.33
C ILE A 87 5.05 -8.24 0.80
N ALA A 88 4.00 -8.34 1.62
CA ALA A 88 2.75 -8.97 1.23
C ALA A 88 2.04 -8.21 0.09
N PHE A 89 2.13 -6.88 0.08
CA PHE A 89 1.68 -6.01 -1.02
C PHE A 89 2.53 -6.14 -2.28
N ALA A 90 3.86 -6.26 -2.15
CA ALA A 90 4.74 -6.53 -3.29
C ALA A 90 4.37 -7.88 -3.95
N LEU A 91 4.17 -8.93 -3.14
CA LEU A 91 3.71 -10.24 -3.61
C LEU A 91 2.32 -10.16 -4.28
N PHE A 92 1.39 -9.39 -3.70
CA PHE A 92 0.09 -9.13 -4.33
C PHE A 92 0.25 -8.51 -5.71
N SER A 93 1.13 -7.53 -5.86
CA SER A 93 1.38 -6.82 -7.12
C SER A 93 2.00 -7.73 -8.18
N ILE A 94 2.99 -8.55 -7.80
CA ILE A 94 3.70 -9.47 -8.70
C ILE A 94 2.78 -10.59 -9.18
N LEU A 95 2.09 -11.24 -8.25
CA LEU A 95 1.08 -12.25 -8.60
C LEU A 95 -0.01 -11.59 -9.46
N GLY A 96 -0.42 -10.36 -9.11
CA GLY A 96 -1.38 -9.51 -9.82
C GLY A 96 -1.07 -9.42 -11.28
N ARG A 97 0.16 -9.00 -11.57
CA ARG A 97 0.69 -8.92 -12.92
C ARG A 97 0.73 -10.27 -13.61
N ALA A 98 1.19 -11.32 -12.94
CA ALA A 98 1.30 -12.64 -13.55
C ALA A 98 -0.05 -13.15 -14.08
N ILE A 99 -1.13 -13.01 -13.30
CA ILE A 99 -2.47 -13.45 -13.73
C ILE A 99 -3.13 -12.43 -14.68
N ALA A 100 -2.93 -11.13 -14.46
CA ALA A 100 -3.54 -10.10 -15.30
C ALA A 100 -2.92 -10.03 -16.72
N ARG A 101 -1.65 -10.42 -16.88
CA ARG A 101 -0.90 -10.33 -18.14
C ARG A 101 -1.50 -11.21 -19.24
N ASP A 102 -1.94 -12.41 -18.90
CA ASP A 102 -2.45 -13.38 -19.87
C ASP A 102 -3.87 -13.05 -20.35
N GLN A 103 -4.53 -12.07 -19.70
CA GLN A 103 -5.86 -11.54 -20.02
C GLN A 103 -7.02 -12.56 -20.05
N GLU A 104 -6.77 -13.82 -19.69
CA GLU A 104 -7.79 -14.88 -19.67
C GLU A 104 -8.89 -14.62 -18.63
N THR A 105 -8.55 -13.94 -17.53
CA THR A 105 -9.49 -13.57 -16.46
C THR A 105 -9.86 -12.10 -16.51
N ASP A 106 -11.16 -11.79 -16.48
CA ASP A 106 -11.67 -10.41 -16.44
C ASP A 106 -11.19 -9.62 -15.21
N THR A 107 -11.04 -8.29 -15.38
CA THR A 107 -10.50 -7.40 -14.34
C THR A 107 -11.38 -7.36 -13.10
N LEU A 108 -12.70 -7.40 -13.27
CA LEU A 108 -13.65 -7.43 -12.17
C LEU A 108 -13.48 -8.71 -11.35
N THR A 109 -13.35 -9.86 -12.00
CA THR A 109 -13.11 -11.14 -11.32
C THR A 109 -11.79 -11.14 -10.55
N LEU A 110 -10.72 -10.61 -11.17
CA LEU A 110 -9.41 -10.44 -10.53
C LEU A 110 -9.43 -9.50 -9.32
N THR A 111 -10.46 -8.68 -9.18
CA THR A 111 -10.61 -7.74 -8.08
C THR A 111 -11.56 -8.28 -7.02
N ILE A 112 -12.78 -8.62 -7.42
CA ILE A 112 -13.87 -9.03 -6.53
C ILE A 112 -13.51 -10.31 -5.78
N VAL A 113 -13.00 -11.34 -6.47
CA VAL A 113 -12.75 -12.64 -5.83
C VAL A 113 -11.64 -12.53 -4.78
N PRO A 114 -10.46 -11.94 -5.10
CA PRO A 114 -9.42 -11.73 -4.11
C PRO A 114 -9.86 -10.81 -2.98
N LEU A 115 -10.57 -9.71 -3.28
CA LEU A 115 -10.99 -8.72 -2.28
C LEU A 115 -12.04 -9.28 -1.32
N ALA A 116 -13.02 -10.03 -1.84
CA ALA A 116 -14.03 -10.69 -1.03
C ALA A 116 -13.41 -11.78 -0.16
N ALA A 117 -12.53 -12.62 -0.71
CA ALA A 117 -11.87 -13.68 0.05
C ALA A 117 -10.95 -13.10 1.14
N GLY A 118 -10.06 -12.17 0.77
CA GLY A 118 -9.09 -11.59 1.68
C GLY A 118 -9.73 -10.67 2.74
N GLY A 119 -10.74 -9.88 2.34
CA GLY A 119 -11.49 -9.02 3.24
C GLY A 119 -12.32 -9.79 4.26
N ARG A 120 -12.97 -10.89 3.85
CA ARG A 120 -13.68 -11.78 4.79
C ARG A 120 -12.73 -12.40 5.80
N LEU A 121 -11.58 -12.90 5.36
CA LEU A 121 -10.57 -13.46 6.27
C LEU A 121 -10.06 -12.42 7.26
N LEU A 122 -9.82 -11.19 6.80
CA LEU A 122 -9.40 -10.10 7.68
C LEU A 122 -10.49 -9.77 8.71
N LEU A 123 -11.75 -9.66 8.28
CA LEU A 123 -12.90 -9.40 9.16
C LEU A 123 -13.05 -10.48 10.24
N VAL A 124 -13.02 -11.75 9.84
CA VAL A 124 -13.16 -12.88 10.77
C VAL A 124 -11.97 -12.95 11.74
N GLY A 125 -10.76 -12.65 11.26
CA GLY A 125 -9.56 -12.61 12.11
C GLY A 125 -9.53 -11.43 13.07
N ALA A 126 -10.04 -10.27 12.66
CA ALA A 126 -10.04 -9.05 13.47
C ALA A 126 -11.19 -9.00 14.49
N ALA A 127 -12.36 -9.55 14.17
CA ALA A 127 -13.53 -9.54 15.04
C ALA A 127 -13.26 -10.01 16.50
N PRO A 128 -12.55 -11.14 16.75
CA PRO A 128 -12.26 -11.55 18.13
C PRO A 128 -11.21 -10.68 18.84
N LEU A 129 -10.44 -9.88 18.10
CA LEU A 129 -9.37 -9.04 18.63
C LEU A 129 -9.82 -7.60 18.91
N GLU A 130 -10.73 -7.08 18.09
CA GLU A 130 -11.19 -5.68 18.12
C GLU A 130 -12.65 -5.53 18.58
N GLY A 131 -13.42 -6.62 18.60
CA GLY A 131 -14.84 -6.61 18.92
C GLY A 131 -15.72 -6.16 17.75
N ILE A 132 -17.04 -6.06 18.00
CA ILE A 132 -18.00 -5.56 17.00
C ILE A 132 -18.09 -4.03 17.16
N PRO A 133 -17.80 -3.24 16.12
CA PRO A 133 -17.88 -1.78 16.21
C PRO A 133 -19.32 -1.31 16.38
N ALA A 134 -19.53 -0.29 17.21
CA ALA A 134 -20.80 0.43 17.27
C ALA A 134 -20.87 1.43 16.10
N PHE A 135 -21.71 1.14 15.10
CA PHE A 135 -21.86 2.01 13.94
C PHE A 135 -22.94 3.05 14.15
N SER A 136 -22.56 4.34 14.17
CA SER A 136 -23.51 5.41 13.89
C SER A 136 -23.87 5.42 12.39
N VAL A 137 -25.01 6.00 12.02
CA VAL A 137 -25.41 6.15 10.61
C VAL A 137 -24.35 6.91 9.80
N SER A 138 -23.74 7.94 10.40
CA SER A 138 -22.64 8.69 9.79
C SER A 138 -21.38 7.85 9.64
N GLY A 139 -21.02 7.06 10.65
CA GLY A 139 -19.87 6.14 10.58
C GLY A 139 -20.04 5.07 9.50
N GLY A 140 -21.22 4.48 9.40
CA GLY A 140 -21.56 3.53 8.33
C GLY A 140 -21.42 4.14 6.93
N GLY A 141 -21.89 5.38 6.75
CA GLY A 141 -21.75 6.13 5.49
C GLY A 141 -20.28 6.36 5.10
N ILE A 142 -19.42 6.74 6.05
CA ILE A 142 -17.98 6.93 5.83
C ILE A 142 -17.32 5.60 5.44
N VAL A 143 -17.61 4.52 6.17
CA VAL A 143 -17.06 3.19 5.87
C VAL A 143 -17.48 2.71 4.49
N LEU A 144 -18.75 2.91 4.12
CA LEU A 144 -19.27 2.53 2.81
C LEU A 144 -18.59 3.34 1.68
N TRP A 145 -18.41 4.65 1.88
CA TRP A 145 -17.69 5.50 0.93
C TRP A 145 -16.24 5.04 0.74
N LEU A 146 -15.51 4.80 1.83
CA LEU A 146 -14.13 4.31 1.78
C LEU A 146 -14.03 2.92 1.13
N ALA A 147 -14.98 2.03 1.42
CA ALA A 147 -15.00 0.69 0.83
C ALA A 147 -15.26 0.73 -0.69
N LEU A 148 -16.20 1.55 -1.15
CA LEU A 148 -16.56 1.59 -2.58
C LEU A 148 -15.58 2.42 -3.40
N VAL A 149 -15.32 3.66 -2.98
CA VAL A 149 -14.57 4.63 -3.78
C VAL A 149 -13.08 4.49 -3.56
N ASN A 150 -12.64 4.38 -2.30
CA ASN A 150 -11.21 4.29 -1.99
C ASN A 150 -10.66 2.88 -2.20
N THR A 151 -11.41 1.84 -1.89
CA THR A 151 -10.91 0.44 -1.94
C THR A 151 -11.30 -0.25 -3.24
N ALA A 152 -12.59 -0.48 -3.48
CA ALA A 152 -13.05 -1.30 -4.61
C ALA A 152 -12.69 -0.67 -5.95
N LEU A 153 -13.03 0.61 -6.16
CA LEU A 153 -12.72 1.32 -7.40
C LEU A 153 -11.20 1.43 -7.62
N ALA A 154 -10.42 1.77 -6.59
CA ALA A 154 -8.97 1.86 -6.71
C ALA A 154 -8.34 0.52 -7.10
N TYR A 155 -8.77 -0.60 -6.52
CA TYR A 155 -8.25 -1.91 -6.89
C TYR A 155 -8.67 -2.35 -8.30
N VAL A 156 -9.88 -1.99 -8.76
CA VAL A 156 -10.28 -2.23 -10.15
C VAL A 156 -9.35 -1.48 -11.11
N LEU A 157 -9.06 -0.20 -10.83
CA LEU A 157 -8.17 0.60 -11.66
C LEU A 157 -6.73 0.08 -11.61
N TYR A 158 -6.26 -0.32 -10.42
CA TYR A 158 -4.94 -0.91 -10.23
C TYR A 158 -4.77 -2.21 -11.03
N ASN A 159 -5.72 -3.14 -10.89
CA ASN A 159 -5.70 -4.41 -11.62
C ASN A 159 -5.84 -4.22 -13.13
N ARG A 160 -6.62 -3.23 -13.57
CA ARG A 160 -6.70 -2.86 -14.98
C ARG A 160 -5.37 -2.34 -15.50
N ALA A 161 -4.72 -1.46 -14.74
CA ALA A 161 -3.43 -0.89 -15.09
C ALA A 161 -2.33 -1.96 -15.13
N LEU A 162 -2.37 -2.96 -14.25
CA LEU A 162 -1.48 -4.13 -14.29
C LEU A 162 -1.62 -5.00 -15.55
N ARG A 163 -2.62 -4.78 -16.42
CA ARG A 163 -2.68 -5.44 -17.74
C ARG A 163 -1.76 -4.77 -18.76
N VAL A 164 -1.61 -3.46 -18.67
CA VAL A 164 -0.89 -2.65 -19.67
C VAL A 164 0.49 -2.23 -19.17
N LEU A 165 0.60 -1.89 -17.89
CA LEU A 165 1.82 -1.42 -17.25
C LEU A 165 2.56 -2.55 -16.53
N THR A 166 3.88 -2.43 -16.45
CA THR A 166 4.72 -3.25 -15.57
C THR A 166 4.44 -2.93 -14.10
N VAL A 167 4.78 -3.87 -13.20
CA VAL A 167 4.64 -3.67 -11.74
C VAL A 167 5.45 -2.46 -11.29
N LEU A 168 6.59 -2.22 -11.94
CA LEU A 168 7.44 -1.09 -11.61
C LEU A 168 6.81 0.25 -12.02
N GLU A 169 6.32 0.38 -13.25
CA GLU A 169 5.71 1.62 -13.76
C GLU A 169 4.52 2.07 -12.90
N ILE A 170 3.63 1.14 -12.56
CA ILE A 170 2.46 1.46 -11.74
C ILE A 170 2.85 1.89 -10.32
N ASN A 171 3.88 1.26 -9.72
CA ASN A 171 4.36 1.64 -8.40
C ASN A 171 5.06 3.01 -8.40
N MET A 172 5.78 3.36 -9.47
CA MET A 172 6.35 4.70 -9.64
C MET A 172 5.24 5.77 -9.78
N LEU A 173 4.20 5.49 -10.58
CA LEU A 173 3.05 6.40 -10.73
C LEU A 173 2.30 6.61 -9.41
N LEU A 174 2.08 5.54 -8.64
CA LEU A 174 1.42 5.65 -7.34
C LEU A 174 2.25 6.46 -6.33
N ASN A 175 3.58 6.32 -6.34
CA ASN A 175 4.46 7.12 -5.50
C ASN A 175 4.46 8.60 -5.89
N LEU A 176 4.43 8.90 -7.19
CA LEU A 176 4.26 10.27 -7.69
C LEU A 176 2.93 10.87 -7.22
N PHE A 177 1.85 10.09 -7.29
CA PHE A 177 0.53 10.54 -6.83
C PHE A 177 0.54 10.89 -5.33
N HIS A 178 1.21 10.08 -4.51
CA HIS A 178 1.37 10.35 -3.08
C HIS A 178 2.12 11.67 -2.83
N GLN A 179 3.21 11.93 -3.57
CA GLN A 179 3.96 13.18 -3.47
C GLN A 179 3.12 14.40 -3.89
N ILE A 180 2.36 14.29 -4.98
CA ILE A 180 1.45 15.35 -5.44
C ILE A 180 0.40 15.66 -4.38
N SER A 181 -0.16 14.62 -3.73
CA SER A 181 -1.13 14.81 -2.64
C SER A 181 -0.53 15.55 -1.44
N THR A 182 0.73 15.27 -1.09
CA THR A 182 1.47 15.99 -0.04
C THR A 182 1.66 17.46 -0.39
N VAL A 183 2.13 17.77 -1.61
CA VAL A 183 2.32 19.16 -2.07
C VAL A 183 0.98 19.92 -2.10
N SER A 184 -0.08 19.26 -2.55
CA SER A 184 -1.44 19.84 -2.57
C SER A 184 -1.95 20.14 -1.16
N SER A 185 -1.69 19.26 -0.19
CA SER A 185 -2.07 19.49 1.21
C SER A 185 -1.32 20.67 1.84
N TRP A 186 -0.03 20.80 1.53
CA TRP A 186 0.82 21.90 2.02
C TRP A 186 0.38 23.25 1.47
N THR A 187 0.07 23.31 0.17
CA THR A 187 -0.40 24.55 -0.48
C THR A 187 -1.74 25.00 0.09
N LEU A 188 -2.69 24.08 0.31
CA LEU A 188 -3.97 24.39 0.97
C LEU A 188 -3.78 24.87 2.42
N TYR A 189 -2.84 24.28 3.16
CA TYR A 189 -2.52 24.70 4.53
C TYR A 189 -1.94 26.13 4.57
N ILE A 190 -1.01 26.45 3.66
CA ILE A 190 -0.46 27.81 3.54
C ILE A 190 -1.56 28.82 3.19
N VAL A 191 -2.43 28.50 2.23
CA VAL A 191 -3.57 29.36 1.84
C VAL A 191 -4.48 29.64 3.03
N ARG A 192 -4.72 28.65 3.90
CA ARG A 192 -5.54 28.82 5.11
C ARG A 192 -4.89 29.68 6.19
N LEU A 193 -3.55 29.74 6.26
CA LEU A 193 -2.83 30.62 7.19
C LEU A 193 -2.79 32.08 6.74
N LEU A 194 -3.04 32.35 5.46
CA LEU A 194 -3.02 33.69 4.86
C LEU A 194 -4.41 34.37 4.84
N LEU A 195 -5.47 33.67 5.26
CA LEU A 195 -6.85 34.15 5.39
C LEU A 195 -7.22 34.31 6.86
#